data_AF-A0A6A5WE92-F1
#
_entry.id   AF-A0A6A5WE92-F1
#
_cell.length_a   1.000
_cell.length_b   1.000
_cell.length_c   1.000
_cell.angle_alpha   90.00
_cell.angle_beta   90.00
_cell.angle_gamma   90.00
#
_symmetry.space_group_name_H-M   'P 1'
#
loop_
_entity.id
_entity.type
_entity.pdbx_description
1 polymer ?
#
loop_
_entity_poly.entity_id
_entity_poly.type
_entity_poly.pdbx_seq_one_letter_code
_entity_poly.pdbx_strand_id
1 'polypeptide(L)'
;MHFSKIALAVLPAFALAAPSIKRQGAPGDPGFYNTVAEIYSGQGCTADTFVWGDPIFGLGGQCQLLDRNDNTPDIYSYKVVQQYPDCVATLYTDTGCQSVGVVAPLNECISSAEPFVMAFVQCPFS
;
A
#
# COMPACT_ATOMS: atom_id res chain seq x y z
N MET A 1 -12.32 -73.81 -3.21
CA MET A 1 -11.55 -72.80 -2.42
C MET A 1 -11.41 -71.56 -3.28
N HIS A 2 -12.14 -70.50 -2.92
CA HIS A 2 -12.15 -69.22 -3.63
C HIS A 2 -11.01 -68.33 -3.14
N PHE A 3 -10.31 -67.66 -4.05
CA PHE A 3 -9.47 -66.52 -3.72
C PHE A 3 -9.81 -65.35 -4.64
N SER A 4 -10.58 -64.42 -4.06
CA SER A 4 -10.93 -63.12 -4.65
C SER A 4 -9.70 -62.20 -4.57
N LYS A 5 -9.29 -61.63 -5.70
CA LYS A 5 -8.22 -60.62 -5.77
C LYS A 5 -8.86 -59.23 -5.76
N ILE A 6 -8.65 -58.48 -4.67
CA ILE A 6 -9.11 -57.10 -4.52
C ILE A 6 -8.16 -56.19 -5.31
N ALA A 7 -8.69 -55.49 -6.31
CA ALA A 7 -7.98 -54.47 -7.06
C ALA A 7 -7.93 -53.17 -6.25
N LEU A 8 -6.73 -52.71 -5.89
CA LEU A 8 -6.49 -51.47 -5.19
C LEU A 8 -6.29 -50.34 -6.23
N ALA A 9 -7.31 -49.51 -6.44
CA ALA A 9 -7.22 -48.35 -7.31
C ALA A 9 -6.57 -47.18 -6.56
N VAL A 10 -5.36 -46.78 -6.97
CA VAL A 10 -4.66 -45.60 -6.45
C VAL A 10 -5.09 -44.39 -7.26
N LEU A 11 -5.85 -43.48 -6.65
CA LEU A 11 -6.18 -42.17 -7.21
C LEU A 11 -5.01 -41.21 -7.02
N PRO A 12 -4.53 -40.51 -8.06
CA PRO A 12 -3.52 -39.47 -7.91
C PRO A 12 -4.18 -38.22 -7.32
N ALA A 13 -3.81 -37.87 -6.09
CA ALA A 13 -4.19 -36.61 -5.48
C ALA A 13 -3.40 -35.48 -6.15
N PHE A 14 -4.07 -34.67 -6.97
CA PHE A 14 -3.52 -33.40 -7.45
C PHE A 14 -3.45 -32.43 -6.26
N ALA A 15 -2.24 -32.23 -5.73
CA ALA A 15 -1.97 -31.16 -4.77
C ALA A 15 -2.06 -29.82 -5.51
N LEU A 16 -3.17 -29.10 -5.31
CA LEU A 16 -3.30 -27.68 -5.67
C LEU A 16 -2.30 -26.90 -4.82
N ALA A 17 -1.17 -26.50 -5.41
CA ALA A 17 -0.27 -25.53 -4.81
C ALA A 17 -1.03 -24.21 -4.67
N ALA A 18 -1.42 -23.87 -3.44
CA ALA A 18 -2.04 -22.58 -3.15
C ALA A 18 -1.05 -21.46 -3.53
N PRO A 19 -1.52 -20.38 -4.19
CA PRO A 19 -0.66 -19.26 -4.52
C PRO A 19 -0.06 -18.70 -3.23
N SER A 20 1.28 -18.67 -3.16
CA SER A 20 2.00 -18.05 -2.06
C SER A 20 1.72 -16.54 -2.11
N ILE A 21 0.74 -16.09 -1.33
CA ILE A 21 0.55 -14.66 -1.04
C ILE A 21 1.88 -14.20 -0.46
N LYS A 22 2.65 -13.39 -1.20
CA LYS A 22 3.83 -12.71 -0.66
C LYS A 22 3.33 -11.84 0.48
N ARG A 23 3.43 -12.32 1.71
CA ARG A 23 3.27 -11.48 2.88
C ARG A 23 4.31 -10.38 2.75
N GLN A 24 3.84 -9.13 2.75
CA GLN A 24 4.68 -7.99 3.11
C GLN A 24 5.42 -8.40 4.39
N GLY A 25 6.73 -8.20 4.43
CA GLY A 25 7.58 -8.62 5.56
C GLY A 25 7.07 -8.06 6.89
N ALA A 26 7.75 -8.39 7.98
CA ALA A 26 7.49 -7.77 9.27
C ALA A 26 8.10 -6.36 9.32
N PRO A 27 7.62 -5.49 10.23
CA PRO A 27 8.32 -4.28 10.58
C PRO A 27 9.81 -4.54 10.86
N GLY A 28 10.69 -3.85 10.14
CA GLY A 28 12.15 -4.03 10.22
C GLY A 28 12.76 -4.94 9.16
N ASP A 29 11.96 -5.66 8.36
CA ASP A 29 12.47 -6.44 7.23
C ASP A 29 12.97 -5.53 6.09
N PRO A 30 14.04 -5.90 5.37
CA PRO A 30 14.44 -5.20 4.15
C PRO A 30 13.31 -5.16 3.12
N GLY A 31 12.96 -3.97 2.63
CA GLY A 31 11.88 -3.76 1.67
C GLY A 31 10.48 -3.76 2.29
N PHE A 32 10.37 -3.71 3.62
CA PHE A 32 9.11 -3.41 4.30
C PHE A 32 8.76 -1.93 4.17
N TYR A 33 7.51 -1.67 3.79
CA TYR A 33 6.92 -0.33 3.77
C TYR A 33 5.65 -0.35 4.62
N ASN A 34 5.36 0.72 5.36
CA ASN A 34 4.08 0.81 6.08
C ASN A 34 2.92 1.01 5.11
N THR A 35 3.15 1.83 4.08
CA THR A 35 2.20 2.11 3.00
C THR A 35 2.90 2.20 1.66
N VAL A 36 2.16 1.89 0.59
CA VAL A 36 2.52 2.17 -0.79
C VAL A 36 1.33 2.88 -1.42
N ALA A 37 1.59 3.96 -2.14
CA ALA A 37 0.55 4.76 -2.74
C ALA A 37 0.93 5.23 -4.13
N GLU A 38 -0.09 5.60 -4.89
CA GLU A 38 0.02 6.27 -6.18
C GLU A 38 -0.24 7.76 -5.98
N ILE A 39 0.60 8.60 -6.60
CA ILE A 39 0.45 10.05 -6.56
C ILE A 39 0.10 10.58 -7.94
N TYR A 40 -0.71 11.65 -7.98
CA TYR A 40 -1.28 12.19 -9.20
C TYR A 40 -1.17 13.72 -9.25
N SER A 41 -0.81 14.24 -10.42
CA SER A 41 -0.65 15.67 -10.69
C SER A 41 -1.98 16.40 -10.95
N GLY A 42 -3.10 15.69 -10.85
CA GLY A 42 -4.43 16.23 -11.07
C GLY A 42 -5.47 15.44 -10.29
N GLN A 43 -6.72 15.88 -10.37
CA GLN A 43 -7.81 15.32 -9.57
C GLN A 43 -8.26 13.94 -10.06
N GLY A 44 -8.82 13.14 -9.15
CA GLY A 44 -9.58 11.93 -9.48
C GLY A 44 -8.77 10.67 -9.77
N CYS A 45 -7.45 10.65 -9.50
CA CYS A 45 -6.58 9.47 -9.63
C CYS A 45 -6.70 8.77 -10.99
N THR A 46 -6.64 9.54 -12.08
CA THR A 46 -6.77 9.02 -13.43
C THR A 46 -5.41 8.62 -14.00
N ALA A 47 -5.42 7.79 -15.03
CA ALA A 47 -4.18 7.37 -15.70
C ALA A 47 -3.42 8.56 -16.33
N ASP A 48 -4.14 9.57 -16.82
CA ASP A 48 -3.55 10.75 -17.48
C ASP A 48 -2.80 11.67 -16.49
N THR A 49 -3.15 11.62 -15.21
CA THR A 49 -2.56 12.44 -14.16
C THR A 49 -1.63 11.64 -13.26
N PHE A 50 -1.44 10.35 -13.52
CA PHE A 50 -0.54 9.50 -12.74
C PHE A 50 0.90 9.98 -12.88
N VAL A 51 1.57 10.21 -11.75
CA VAL A 51 3.00 10.57 -11.74
C VAL A 51 3.83 9.32 -11.52
N TRP A 52 3.68 8.65 -10.37
CA TRP A 52 4.35 7.39 -10.03
C TRP A 52 3.77 6.76 -8.75
N GLY A 53 4.23 5.56 -8.41
CA GLY A 53 3.91 4.89 -7.15
C GLY A 53 5.01 5.11 -6.10
N ASP A 54 4.71 5.85 -5.03
CA ASP A 54 5.62 6.10 -3.91
C ASP A 54 5.49 5.04 -2.81
N PRO A 55 6.55 4.25 -2.54
CA PRO A 55 6.66 3.49 -1.30
C PRO A 55 6.88 4.47 -0.13
N ILE A 56 5.76 4.93 0.40
CA ILE A 56 5.58 5.89 1.48
C ILE A 56 5.85 5.16 2.81
N PHE A 57 7.15 5.10 3.14
CA PHE A 57 7.74 5.14 4.48
C PHE A 57 7.80 3.86 5.32
N GLY A 58 9.00 3.26 5.39
CA GLY A 58 9.38 2.20 6.33
C GLY A 58 9.56 2.65 7.79
N LEU A 59 9.34 3.93 8.11
CA LEU A 59 9.34 4.47 9.48
C LEU A 59 8.07 5.32 9.64
N GLY A 60 7.03 4.74 10.25
CA GLY A 60 5.80 5.47 10.61
C GLY A 60 6.06 6.45 11.76
N GLY A 61 5.03 7.16 12.19
CA GLY A 61 5.09 8.02 13.38
C GLY A 61 5.80 9.36 13.18
N GLN A 62 6.02 9.78 11.92
CA GLN A 62 6.67 11.06 11.60
C GLN A 62 6.05 11.70 10.34
N CYS A 63 6.16 13.03 10.26
CA CYS A 63 5.71 13.83 9.13
C CYS A 63 6.79 13.83 8.04
N GLN A 64 6.44 13.44 6.81
CA GLN A 64 7.40 13.27 5.72
C GLN A 64 6.90 13.91 4.42
N LEU A 65 7.84 14.43 3.63
CA LEU A 65 7.57 14.98 2.31
C LEU A 65 7.12 13.89 1.34
N LEU A 66 6.02 14.14 0.62
CA LEU A 66 5.60 13.30 -0.50
C LEU A 66 6.61 13.39 -1.65
N ASP A 67 7.07 14.60 -1.97
CA ASP A 67 8.19 14.80 -2.89
C ASP A 67 9.51 14.90 -2.14
N ARG A 68 10.22 13.78 -2.00
CA ARG A 68 11.50 13.73 -1.27
C ARG A 68 12.65 14.32 -2.06
N ASN A 69 12.53 14.42 -3.38
CA ASN A 69 13.61 14.79 -4.27
C ASN A 69 13.36 16.14 -4.99
N ASP A 70 12.24 16.80 -4.69
CA ASP A 70 11.82 18.07 -5.30
C ASP A 70 11.79 18.00 -6.83
N ASN A 71 11.25 16.89 -7.35
CA ASN A 71 11.24 16.60 -8.78
C ASN A 71 9.90 16.04 -9.30
N THR A 72 8.86 16.08 -8.48
CA THR A 72 7.50 15.70 -8.85
C THR A 72 6.66 16.95 -9.07
N PRO A 73 5.71 16.94 -10.02
CA PRO A 73 4.69 17.98 -10.11
C PRO A 73 3.84 18.03 -8.83
N ASP A 74 3.16 19.16 -8.62
CA ASP A 74 2.18 19.34 -7.55
C ASP A 74 1.20 18.16 -7.46
N ILE A 75 1.02 17.62 -6.24
CA ILE A 75 0.25 16.38 -6.01
C ILE A 75 -1.16 16.74 -5.57
N TYR A 76 -2.12 16.65 -6.48
CA TYR A 76 -3.53 16.97 -6.18
C TYR A 76 -4.36 15.76 -5.81
N SER A 77 -3.90 14.55 -6.09
CA SER A 77 -4.58 13.33 -5.67
C SER A 77 -3.62 12.23 -5.25
N TYR A 78 -4.14 11.36 -4.40
CA TYR A 78 -3.38 10.33 -3.71
C TYR A 78 -4.25 9.10 -3.51
N LYS A 79 -3.67 7.91 -3.72
CA LYS A 79 -4.37 6.64 -3.53
C LYS A 79 -3.44 5.63 -2.86
N VAL A 80 -3.79 5.19 -1.66
CA VAL A 80 -3.09 4.07 -1.03
C VAL A 80 -3.45 2.78 -1.77
N VAL A 81 -2.46 2.06 -2.28
CA VAL A 81 -2.65 0.78 -3.00
C VAL A 81 -2.24 -0.43 -2.18
N GLN A 82 -1.41 -0.22 -1.16
CA GLN A 82 -1.01 -1.24 -0.20
C GLN A 82 -0.74 -0.61 1.16
N GLN A 83 -1.11 -1.29 2.24
CA GLN A 83 -0.95 -0.79 3.60
C GLN A 83 -0.82 -1.97 4.56
N TYR A 84 0.12 -1.88 5.52
CA TYR A 84 0.18 -2.83 6.62
C TYR A 84 -1.07 -2.69 7.50
N PRO A 85 -1.65 -3.79 8.03
CA PRO A 85 -2.85 -3.73 8.85
C PRO A 85 -2.81 -2.67 9.95
N ASP A 86 -3.91 -1.93 10.09
CA ASP A 86 -4.12 -0.87 11.08
C ASP A 86 -3.18 0.34 10.97
N CYS A 87 -2.41 0.45 9.89
CA CYS A 87 -1.79 1.72 9.55
C CYS A 87 -2.84 2.70 8.99
N VAL A 88 -2.62 3.99 9.18
CA VAL A 88 -3.45 5.09 8.67
C VAL A 88 -2.54 6.15 8.07
N ALA A 89 -2.78 6.50 6.81
CA ALA A 89 -2.08 7.59 6.14
C ALA A 89 -2.93 8.87 6.22
N THR A 90 -2.32 9.98 6.62
CA THR A 90 -2.93 11.30 6.66
C THR A 90 -2.09 12.26 5.83
N LEU A 91 -2.73 13.00 4.93
CA LEU A 91 -2.10 13.94 4.01
C LEU A 91 -2.30 15.38 4.48
N TYR A 92 -1.33 16.23 4.19
CA TYR A 92 -1.32 17.63 4.59
C TYR A 92 -0.88 18.51 3.42
N THR A 93 -1.37 19.74 3.40
CA THR A 93 -1.09 20.73 2.34
C THR A 93 -0.03 21.75 2.78
N ASP A 94 0.53 21.59 3.98
CA ASP A 94 1.66 22.36 4.48
C ASP A 94 2.90 21.49 4.67
N THR A 95 4.04 22.10 4.99
CA THR A 95 5.34 21.44 5.18
C THR A 95 5.59 20.93 6.61
N GLY A 96 4.60 21.00 7.49
CA GLY A 96 4.77 20.72 8.93
C GLY A 96 3.77 19.74 9.54
N CYS A 97 2.86 19.19 8.74
CA CYS A 97 1.69 18.44 9.21
C CYS A 97 0.86 19.22 10.25
N GLN A 98 0.72 20.54 10.08
CA GLN A 98 -0.03 21.42 11.00
C GLN A 98 -1.42 21.78 10.46
N SER A 99 -1.64 21.61 9.16
CA SER A 99 -2.91 21.84 8.48
C SER A 99 -3.94 20.79 8.91
N VAL A 100 -5.20 21.00 8.51
CA VAL A 100 -6.21 19.96 8.63
C VAL A 100 -5.79 18.77 7.78
N GLY A 101 -5.53 17.64 8.44
CA GLY A 101 -5.10 16.41 7.79
C GLY A 101 -6.27 15.72 7.09
N VAL A 102 -5.98 15.14 5.92
CA VAL A 102 -6.94 14.34 5.16
C VAL A 102 -6.55 12.87 5.22
N VAL A 103 -7.42 12.04 5.81
CA VAL A 103 -7.17 10.59 5.90
C VAL A 103 -7.31 9.97 4.51
N ALA A 104 -6.35 9.13 4.14
CA ALA A 104 -6.33 8.38 2.88
C ALA A 104 -6.60 6.89 3.12
N PRO A 105 -7.84 6.41 2.86
CA PRO A 105 -8.19 5.00 2.99
C PRO A 105 -7.52 4.14 1.92
N LEU A 106 -7.39 2.84 2.23
CA LEU A 106 -6.89 1.85 1.28
C LEU A 106 -7.82 1.76 0.05
N ASN A 107 -7.23 1.83 -1.14
CA ASN A 107 -7.87 1.76 -2.46
C ASN A 107 -8.86 2.89 -2.80
N GLU A 108 -8.89 3.96 -2.01
CA GLU A 108 -9.71 5.13 -2.30
C GLU A 108 -8.87 6.27 -2.86
N CYS A 109 -9.44 7.00 -3.83
CA CYS A 109 -8.82 8.20 -4.35
C CYS A 109 -9.24 9.39 -3.48
N ILE A 110 -8.25 10.10 -2.97
CA ILE A 110 -8.46 11.37 -2.27
C ILE A 110 -7.91 12.50 -3.13
N SER A 111 -8.69 13.57 -3.25
CA SER A 111 -8.32 14.77 -4.00
C SER A 111 -8.45 16.00 -3.11
N SER A 112 -7.63 17.01 -3.39
CA SER A 112 -7.70 18.32 -2.75
C SER A 112 -7.61 19.44 -3.80
N ALA A 113 -8.14 20.62 -3.45
CA ALA A 113 -7.99 21.83 -4.27
C ALA A 113 -6.57 22.40 -4.17
N GLU A 114 -5.93 22.23 -3.02
CA GLU A 114 -4.52 22.58 -2.76
C GLU A 114 -3.66 21.32 -2.84
N PRO A 115 -2.41 21.39 -3.32
CA PRO A 115 -1.55 20.23 -3.44
C PRO A 115 -1.20 19.66 -2.06
N PHE A 116 -1.18 18.34 -1.97
CA PHE A 116 -0.61 17.63 -0.84
C PHE A 116 0.91 17.74 -0.87
N VAL A 117 1.49 18.05 0.28
CA VAL A 117 2.93 18.29 0.45
C VAL A 117 3.53 17.23 1.37
N MET A 118 2.85 16.92 2.48
CA MET A 118 3.34 15.98 3.49
C MET A 118 2.36 14.84 3.71
N ALA A 119 2.89 13.71 4.17
CA ALA A 119 2.13 12.61 4.73
C ALA A 119 2.61 12.25 6.12
N PHE A 120 1.69 11.78 6.95
CA PHE A 120 1.97 11.15 8.24
C PHE A 120 1.33 9.77 8.25
N VAL A 121 2.13 8.73 8.47
CA VAL A 121 1.63 7.35 8.57
C VAL A 121 1.72 6.88 10.00
N GLN A 122 0.58 6.68 10.65
CA GLN A 122 0.51 6.06 11.97
C GLN A 122 0.28 4.56 11.80
N CYS A 123 1.06 3.74 12.47
CA CYS A 123 0.91 2.28 12.55
C CYS A 123 0.86 1.82 14.02
N PRO A 124 0.48 0.56 14.30
CA PRO A 124 0.44 0.04 15.68
C PRO A 124 1.81 -0.04 16.40
N PHE A 125 2.91 0.06 15.66
CA PHE A 125 4.28 -0.13 16.14
C PHE A 125 5.18 1.09 15.86
N SER A 126 4.59 2.20 15.41
CA SER A 126 5.29 3.45 15.11
C SER A 126 5.16 4.48 16.21
#